data_AF-A0A0D2LT42-F1
#
_entry.id   AF-A0A0D2LT42-F1
#
_cell.length_a   1.000
_cell.length_b   1.000
_cell.length_c   1.000
_cell.angle_alpha   90.00
_cell.angle_beta   90.00
_cell.angle_gamma   90.00
#
_symmetry.space_group_name_H-M   'P 1'
#
loop_
_entity.id
_entity.type
_entity.pdbx_description
1 polymer ?
#
loop_
_entity_poly.entity_id
_entity_poly.type
_entity_poly.pdbx_seq_one_letter_code
_entity_poly.pdbx_strand_id
1 'polypeptide(L)'
;MPLVPTSVTSLNAEGSVLLGHELFTNDVLYLEAAFDMRPLPVELLPLVPLFCRSLTQMGTEKESFVELTERIGRKTGGVSVYPFTSAKRGQDEPVAYIMLRGKAMGATAGDMVAIMRDILTTARLDDKARFTQMVLETKAGLESGIIGSGHRFASARLAAQRSTAGWVSEAMGGLSYLEYVRALAKRVESDWDSVKADLERIRTLLLQRRGAIINATGDARALGAAQRYAAEELLAALPADSAPAAGWKGALPRVNEALVVPTQVNYVGKAANLYADAGYTLSGAAYVIEKYLGTSWLWDKAAFLFGGE
;
A
#
# COMPACT_ATOMS: atom_id res chain seq x y z
N MET A 1 10.17 -27.45 1.29
CA MET A 1 9.94 -26.03 0.94
C MET A 1 11.12 -25.24 1.48
N PRO A 2 11.76 -24.34 0.72
CA PRO A 2 12.73 -23.42 1.32
C PRO A 2 12.03 -22.63 2.42
N LEU A 3 12.68 -22.49 3.58
CA LEU A 3 12.18 -21.68 4.68
C LEU A 3 12.21 -20.21 4.22
N VAL A 4 11.06 -19.55 4.22
CA VAL A 4 10.94 -18.12 3.90
C VAL A 4 10.28 -17.48 5.11
N PRO A 5 10.98 -16.61 5.87
CA PRO A 5 12.34 -16.10 5.63
C PRO A 5 13.46 -17.11 5.95
N THR A 6 14.67 -16.86 5.45
CA THR A 6 15.86 -17.68 5.77
C THR A 6 16.41 -17.37 7.16
N SER A 7 16.19 -16.14 7.65
CA SER A 7 16.55 -15.72 9.01
C SER A 7 15.56 -14.69 9.58
N VAL A 8 15.45 -14.65 10.90
CA VAL A 8 14.70 -13.62 11.64
C VAL A 8 15.62 -13.07 12.73
N THR A 9 15.89 -11.77 12.69
CA THR A 9 16.79 -11.09 13.65
C THR A 9 16.05 -9.95 14.34
N SER A 10 16.11 -9.88 15.67
CA SER A 10 15.61 -8.71 16.42
C SER A 10 16.50 -7.51 16.17
N LEU A 11 15.94 -6.36 15.80
CA LEU A 11 16.69 -5.14 15.50
C LEU A 11 16.80 -4.18 16.68
N ASN A 12 15.81 -4.18 17.59
CA ASN A 12 15.78 -3.30 18.76
C ASN A 12 14.88 -3.88 19.87
N ALA A 13 14.77 -3.16 20.99
CA ALA A 13 13.94 -3.55 22.13
C ALA A 13 12.44 -3.29 21.91
N GLU A 14 12.09 -2.43 20.95
CA GLU A 14 10.72 -2.08 20.58
C GLU A 14 10.06 -3.13 19.66
N GLY A 15 10.69 -4.30 19.49
CA GLY A 15 10.13 -5.45 18.79
C GLY A 15 10.20 -5.35 17.26
N SER A 16 11.03 -4.46 16.71
CA SER A 16 11.29 -4.46 15.26
C SER A 16 12.12 -5.69 14.88
N VAL A 17 11.82 -6.29 13.73
CA VAL A 17 12.51 -7.50 13.25
C VAL A 17 13.02 -7.31 11.83
N LEU A 18 14.10 -8.01 11.50
CA LEU A 18 14.62 -8.18 10.14
C LEU A 18 14.33 -9.61 9.67
N LEU A 19 13.64 -9.71 8.55
CA LEU A 19 13.43 -10.93 7.78
C LEU A 19 14.48 -10.97 6.67
N GLY A 20 15.47 -11.86 6.82
CA GLY A 20 16.55 -12.01 5.86
C GLY A 20 16.25 -13.10 4.83
N HIS A 21 16.64 -12.84 3.58
CA HIS A 21 16.54 -13.77 2.46
C HIS A 21 17.87 -13.80 1.70
N GLU A 22 18.73 -14.77 2.04
CA GLU A 22 20.00 -14.95 1.35
C GLU A 22 19.78 -15.56 -0.04
N LEU A 23 19.91 -14.73 -1.07
CA LEU A 23 19.72 -15.12 -2.46
C LEU A 23 20.80 -14.47 -3.32
N PHE A 24 21.20 -15.15 -4.39
CA PHE A 24 22.06 -14.52 -5.40
C PHE A 24 21.27 -13.45 -6.15
N THR A 25 21.55 -12.19 -5.87
CA THR A 25 20.87 -11.02 -6.45
C THR A 25 21.77 -10.17 -7.36
N ASN A 26 22.96 -10.67 -7.70
CA ASN A 26 23.96 -9.95 -8.50
C ASN A 26 24.34 -8.59 -7.87
N ASP A 27 24.68 -8.59 -6.58
CA ASP A 27 25.04 -7.42 -5.76
C ASP A 27 23.91 -6.39 -5.54
N VAL A 28 22.66 -6.73 -5.86
CA VAL A 28 21.50 -5.87 -5.58
C VAL A 28 20.94 -6.18 -4.19
N LEU A 29 20.86 -5.17 -3.32
CA LEU A 29 20.08 -5.22 -2.08
C LEU A 29 18.65 -4.74 -2.37
N TYR A 30 17.68 -5.57 -1.99
CA TYR A 30 16.28 -5.17 -1.88
C TYR A 30 15.95 -4.98 -0.40
N LEU A 31 15.44 -3.80 -0.05
CA LEU A 31 15.07 -3.46 1.31
C LEU A 31 13.63 -2.96 1.35
N GLU A 32 12.84 -3.53 2.25
CA GLU A 32 11.47 -3.13 2.50
C GLU A 32 11.29 -2.90 4.01
N ALA A 33 10.56 -1.86 4.37
CA ALA A 33 10.13 -1.58 5.74
C ALA A 33 8.61 -1.47 5.74
N ALA A 34 7.98 -2.23 6.63
CA ALA A 34 6.53 -2.24 6.83
C ALA A 34 6.19 -1.56 8.17
N PHE A 35 5.42 -0.48 8.09
CA PHE A 35 4.94 0.30 9.24
C PHE A 35 3.45 0.08 9.43
N ASP A 36 3.04 -0.31 10.64
CA ASP A 36 1.67 -0.71 10.93
C ASP A 36 0.70 0.47 10.73
N MET A 37 -0.32 0.25 9.91
CA MET A 37 -1.30 1.29 9.58
C MET A 37 -2.46 1.36 10.58
N ARG A 38 -2.67 0.30 11.38
CA ARG A 38 -3.83 0.14 12.28
C ARG A 38 -4.02 1.24 13.33
N PRO A 39 -3.00 2.00 13.77
CA PRO A 39 -3.21 3.14 14.66
C PRO A 39 -3.94 4.32 14.02
N LEU A 40 -4.05 4.38 12.69
CA LEU A 40 -4.76 5.48 12.04
C LEU A 40 -6.27 5.44 12.31
N PRO A 41 -6.88 6.58 12.68
CA PRO A 41 -8.32 6.76 12.61
C PRO A 41 -8.88 6.54 11.20
N VAL A 42 -10.12 6.07 11.12
CA VAL A 42 -10.79 5.72 9.86
C VAL A 42 -10.85 6.91 8.90
N GLU A 43 -11.07 8.12 9.43
CA GLU A 43 -11.20 9.34 8.62
C GLU A 43 -9.92 9.70 7.85
N LEU A 44 -8.76 9.21 8.29
CA LEU A 44 -7.47 9.48 7.65
C LEU A 44 -7.11 8.44 6.57
N LEU A 45 -7.76 7.26 6.58
CA LEU A 45 -7.46 6.18 5.63
C LEU A 45 -7.48 6.63 4.17
N PRO A 46 -8.51 7.37 3.69
CA PRO A 46 -8.55 7.79 2.29
C PRO A 46 -7.40 8.74 1.90
N LEU A 47 -6.74 9.41 2.84
CA LEU A 47 -5.62 10.30 2.54
C LEU A 47 -4.27 9.55 2.44
N VAL A 48 -4.18 8.31 2.95
CA VAL A 48 -2.94 7.54 3.01
C VAL A 48 -2.25 7.36 1.65
N PRO A 49 -2.94 7.02 0.53
CA PRO A 49 -2.27 6.87 -0.76
C PRO A 49 -1.56 8.15 -1.23
N LEU A 50 -2.19 9.32 -1.01
CA LEU A 50 -1.61 10.62 -1.34
C LEU A 50 -0.50 11.00 -0.36
N PHE A 51 -0.62 10.65 0.92
CA PHE A 51 0.46 10.79 1.90
C PHE A 51 1.70 10.01 1.45
N CYS A 52 1.57 8.72 1.12
CA CYS A 52 2.66 7.89 0.61
C CYS A 52 3.33 8.52 -0.63
N ARG A 53 2.53 9.01 -1.57
CA ARG A 53 3.02 9.70 -2.77
C ARG A 53 3.78 10.98 -2.43
N SER A 54 3.29 11.74 -1.44
CA SER A 54 3.89 12.99 -0.98
C SER A 54 5.33 12.81 -0.50
N LEU A 55 5.61 11.71 0.22
CA LEU A 55 6.95 11.41 0.76
C LEU A 55 8.03 11.31 -0.33
N THR A 56 7.67 10.93 -1.55
CA THR A 56 8.63 10.79 -2.66
C THR A 56 8.50 11.87 -3.73
N GLN A 57 7.49 12.75 -3.67
CA GLN A 57 7.17 13.69 -4.75
C GLN A 57 6.97 15.15 -4.33
N MET A 58 7.19 15.50 -3.06
CA MET A 58 7.14 16.89 -2.57
C MET A 58 8.51 17.43 -2.11
N GLY A 59 9.57 16.62 -2.20
CA GLY A 59 10.89 16.98 -1.72
C GLY A 59 11.03 16.83 -0.20
N THR A 60 12.15 17.30 0.32
CA THR A 60 12.48 17.28 1.75
C THR A 60 12.82 18.69 2.24
N GLU A 61 13.13 18.84 3.52
CA GLU A 61 13.67 20.10 4.07
C GLU A 61 14.95 20.57 3.35
N LYS A 62 15.72 19.65 2.76
CA LYS A 62 17.03 19.94 2.15
C LYS A 62 17.00 19.99 0.63
N GLU A 63 15.96 19.45 0.01
CA GLU A 63 15.91 19.20 -1.43
C GLU A 63 14.51 19.48 -1.98
N SER A 64 14.43 20.12 -3.14
CA SER A 64 13.21 20.17 -3.93
C SER A 64 12.79 18.77 -4.40
N PHE A 65 11.54 18.63 -4.87
CA PHE A 65 11.08 17.34 -5.39
C PHE A 65 11.89 16.86 -6.62
N VAL A 66 12.42 17.81 -7.42
CA VAL A 66 13.26 17.51 -8.59
C VAL A 66 14.60 16.93 -8.12
N GLU A 67 15.28 17.61 -7.20
CA GLU A 67 16.56 17.16 -6.65
C GLU A 67 16.43 15.81 -5.94
N LEU A 68 15.34 15.60 -5.18
CA LEU A 68 15.05 14.30 -4.56
C LEU A 68 14.87 13.19 -5.62
N THR A 69 14.13 13.48 -6.70
CA THR A 69 13.91 12.52 -7.80
C THR A 69 15.23 12.18 -8.49
N GLU A 70 16.07 13.16 -8.77
CA GLU A 70 17.40 12.97 -9.34
C GLU A 70 18.31 12.17 -8.40
N ARG A 71 18.26 12.45 -7.08
CA ARG A 71 19.03 11.70 -6.07
C ARG A 71 18.60 10.23 -6.04
N ILE A 72 17.29 9.94 -6.03
CA ILE A 72 16.75 8.58 -6.12
C ILE A 72 17.25 7.89 -7.39
N GLY A 73 17.11 8.53 -8.56
CA GLY A 73 17.50 7.94 -9.85
C GLY A 73 19.00 7.72 -10.01
N ARG A 74 19.84 8.59 -9.43
CA ARG A 74 21.30 8.49 -9.50
C ARG A 74 21.88 7.44 -8.55
N LYS A 75 21.28 7.26 -7.36
CA LYS A 75 21.85 6.46 -6.27
C LYS A 75 21.19 5.09 -6.09
N THR A 76 20.00 4.90 -6.63
CA THR A 76 19.19 3.71 -6.38
C THR A 76 18.56 3.18 -7.67
N GLY A 77 18.03 1.97 -7.64
CA GLY A 77 17.15 1.45 -8.68
C GLY A 77 15.67 1.84 -8.48
N GLY A 78 15.38 2.75 -7.56
CA GLY A 78 14.05 3.24 -7.21
C GLY A 78 13.74 3.06 -5.73
N VAL A 79 13.00 4.04 -5.19
CA VAL A 79 12.39 4.02 -3.86
C VAL A 79 10.91 4.36 -4.02
N SER A 80 10.05 3.63 -3.32
CA SER A 80 8.60 3.76 -3.40
C SER A 80 7.97 3.62 -2.02
N VAL A 81 6.86 4.32 -1.81
CA VAL A 81 6.04 4.17 -0.60
C VAL A 81 4.61 3.93 -1.02
N TYR A 82 3.94 2.92 -0.45
CA TYR A 82 2.57 2.58 -0.80
C TYR A 82 1.85 1.88 0.36
N PRO A 83 0.52 2.05 0.50
CA PRO A 83 -0.25 1.25 1.44
C PRO A 83 -0.41 -0.19 0.94
N PHE A 84 -0.44 -1.14 1.88
CA PHE A 84 -0.70 -2.55 1.66
C PHE A 84 -1.76 -3.02 2.65
N THR A 85 -2.80 -3.68 2.15
CA THR A 85 -3.87 -4.25 2.97
C THR A 85 -4.24 -5.63 2.48
N SER A 86 -4.43 -6.57 3.39
CA SER A 86 -4.85 -7.93 3.07
C SER A 86 -5.67 -8.54 4.19
N ALA A 87 -6.55 -9.48 3.84
CA ALA A 87 -7.24 -10.30 4.83
C ALA A 87 -6.29 -11.33 5.43
N LYS A 88 -6.45 -11.63 6.72
CA LYS A 88 -5.72 -12.68 7.41
C LYS A 88 -6.63 -13.86 7.65
N ARG A 89 -6.25 -15.05 7.19
CA ARG A 89 -7.09 -16.24 7.32
C ARG A 89 -7.39 -16.52 8.79
N GLY A 90 -8.68 -16.65 9.11
CA GLY A 90 -9.17 -16.93 10.47
C GLY A 90 -9.17 -15.71 11.39
N GLN A 91 -8.94 -14.50 10.89
CA GLN A 91 -8.96 -13.26 11.69
C GLN A 91 -9.71 -12.16 10.92
N ASP A 92 -10.56 -11.41 11.64
CA ASP A 92 -11.27 -10.26 11.05
C ASP A 92 -10.38 -9.01 10.97
N GLU A 93 -9.37 -8.93 11.82
CA GLU A 93 -8.39 -7.86 11.81
C GLU A 93 -7.54 -7.94 10.53
N PRO A 94 -7.47 -6.85 9.74
CA PRO A 94 -6.70 -6.86 8.51
C PRO A 94 -5.19 -6.81 8.79
N VAL A 95 -4.42 -7.38 7.87
CA VAL A 95 -3.01 -7.01 7.70
C VAL A 95 -3.00 -5.66 7.00
N ALA A 96 -2.40 -4.64 7.60
CA ALA A 96 -2.41 -3.28 7.08
C ALA A 96 -1.10 -2.56 7.39
N TYR A 97 -0.34 -2.21 6.35
CA TYR A 97 0.96 -1.57 6.45
C TYR A 97 1.12 -0.44 5.44
N ILE A 98 1.91 0.58 5.76
CA ILE A 98 2.64 1.31 4.74
C ILE A 98 3.93 0.54 4.45
N MET A 99 4.17 0.28 3.16
CA MET A 99 5.37 -0.34 2.65
C MET A 99 6.28 0.75 2.11
N LEU A 100 7.45 0.92 2.70
CA LEU A 100 8.58 1.62 2.11
C LEU A 100 9.47 0.57 1.44
N ARG A 101 9.70 0.69 0.14
CA ARG A 101 10.45 -0.29 -0.66
C ARG A 101 11.50 0.40 -1.49
N GLY A 102 12.70 -0.15 -1.51
CA GLY A 102 13.77 0.29 -2.40
C GLY A 102 14.70 -0.83 -2.80
N LYS A 103 15.48 -0.55 -3.85
CA LYS A 103 16.55 -1.42 -4.31
C LYS A 103 17.78 -0.60 -4.71
N ALA A 104 18.96 -1.11 -4.42
CA ALA A 104 20.22 -0.47 -4.75
C ALA A 104 21.33 -1.50 -4.90
N MET A 105 22.43 -1.13 -5.55
CA MET A 105 23.64 -1.94 -5.54
C MET A 105 24.23 -1.96 -4.13
N GLY A 106 24.98 -2.99 -3.76
CA GLY A 106 25.61 -3.11 -2.44
C GLY A 106 26.45 -1.88 -2.09
N ALA A 107 27.16 -1.31 -3.07
CA ALA A 107 27.95 -0.10 -2.92
C ALA A 107 27.13 1.19 -2.63
N THR A 108 25.86 1.24 -3.03
CA THR A 108 24.96 2.41 -2.82
C THR A 108 23.81 2.11 -1.85
N ALA A 109 23.85 0.98 -1.14
CA ALA A 109 22.85 0.61 -0.14
C ALA A 109 22.71 1.66 0.97
N GLY A 110 23.83 2.22 1.45
CA GLY A 110 23.82 3.31 2.42
C GLY A 110 23.14 4.58 1.89
N ASP A 111 23.40 4.96 0.63
CA ASP A 111 22.72 6.09 -0.02
C ASP A 111 21.20 5.86 -0.09
N MET A 112 20.77 4.64 -0.42
CA MET A 112 19.35 4.28 -0.44
C MET A 112 18.70 4.42 0.93
N VAL A 113 19.35 3.92 1.99
CA VAL A 113 18.81 4.02 3.35
C VAL A 113 18.80 5.47 3.85
N ALA A 114 19.80 6.27 3.49
CA ALA A 114 19.79 7.70 3.78
C ALA A 114 18.61 8.41 3.10
N ILE A 115 18.32 8.11 1.83
CA ILE A 115 17.13 8.62 1.13
C ILE A 115 15.85 8.18 1.83
N MET A 116 15.74 6.89 2.15
CA MET A 116 14.59 6.33 2.87
C MET A 116 14.33 7.04 4.19
N ARG A 117 15.38 7.26 4.98
CA ARG A 117 15.29 8.01 6.24
C ARG A 117 14.79 9.43 5.97
N ASP A 118 15.43 10.15 5.04
CA ASP A 118 15.09 11.54 4.75
C ASP A 118 13.62 11.68 4.31
N ILE A 119 13.11 10.81 3.44
CA ILE A 119 11.70 10.87 3.02
C ILE A 119 10.71 10.53 4.13
N LEU A 120 11.10 9.75 5.13
CA LEU A 120 10.24 9.48 6.29
C LEU A 120 10.27 10.63 7.29
N THR A 121 11.43 11.25 7.52
CA THR A 121 11.61 12.20 8.62
C THR A 121 11.46 13.67 8.20
N THR A 122 11.86 14.03 6.99
CA THR A 122 11.99 15.43 6.55
C THR A 122 11.26 15.74 5.25
N ALA A 123 10.44 14.81 4.73
CA ALA A 123 9.58 15.10 3.58
C ALA A 123 8.67 16.30 3.88
N ARG A 124 8.59 17.22 2.93
CA ARG A 124 7.74 18.40 3.03
C ARG A 124 6.29 18.04 2.73
N LEU A 125 5.39 18.35 3.66
CA LEU A 125 3.94 18.16 3.52
C LEU A 125 3.19 19.50 3.38
N ASP A 126 3.92 20.59 3.14
CA ASP A 126 3.40 21.96 3.11
C ASP A 126 3.34 22.60 1.71
N ASP A 127 3.77 21.87 0.67
CA ASP A 127 3.72 22.33 -0.71
C ASP A 127 2.31 22.17 -1.30
N LYS A 128 1.44 23.15 -1.05
CA LYS A 128 0.06 23.18 -1.57
C LYS A 128 0.01 22.96 -3.07
N ALA A 129 0.85 23.66 -3.84
CA ALA A 129 0.80 23.63 -5.30
C ALA A 129 1.11 22.22 -5.84
N ARG A 130 2.15 21.58 -5.30
CA ARG A 130 2.50 20.21 -5.67
C ARG A 130 1.43 19.22 -5.24
N PHE A 131 0.88 19.38 -4.04
CA PHE A 131 -0.18 18.50 -3.55
C PHE A 131 -1.47 18.62 -4.38
N THR A 132 -1.87 19.84 -4.77
CA THR A 132 -3.01 20.06 -5.69
C THR A 132 -2.81 19.30 -7.00
N GLN A 133 -1.61 19.39 -7.61
CA GLN A 133 -1.31 18.64 -8.84
C GLN A 133 -1.50 17.13 -8.63
N MET A 134 -0.97 16.60 -7.53
CA MET A 134 -1.10 15.17 -7.23
C MET A 134 -2.55 14.74 -7.07
N VAL A 135 -3.37 15.54 -6.38
CA VAL A 135 -4.81 15.28 -6.20
C VAL A 135 -5.54 15.28 -7.54
N LEU A 136 -5.26 16.25 -8.41
CA LEU A 136 -5.90 16.36 -9.72
C LEU A 136 -5.52 15.20 -10.65
N GLU A 137 -4.24 14.81 -10.66
CA GLU A 137 -3.77 13.64 -11.41
C GLU A 137 -4.40 12.35 -10.90
N THR A 138 -4.46 12.15 -9.57
CA THR A 138 -5.12 10.99 -8.96
C THR A 138 -6.61 10.97 -9.30
N LYS A 139 -7.29 12.11 -9.24
CA LYS A 139 -8.69 12.24 -9.65
C LYS A 139 -8.88 11.79 -11.09
N ALA A 140 -8.11 12.36 -12.02
CA ALA A 140 -8.19 12.03 -13.44
C ALA A 140 -7.91 10.55 -13.70
N GLY A 141 -6.90 9.98 -13.04
CA GLY A 141 -6.56 8.56 -13.14
C GLY A 141 -7.70 7.64 -12.66
N LEU A 142 -8.36 7.97 -11.56
CA LEU A 142 -9.51 7.21 -11.06
C LEU A 142 -10.74 7.35 -11.96
N GLU A 143 -11.01 8.55 -12.48
CA GLU A 143 -12.13 8.82 -13.41
C GLU A 143 -11.95 8.13 -14.76
N SER A 144 -10.71 8.03 -15.26
CA SER A 144 -10.41 7.20 -16.43
C SER A 144 -10.47 5.71 -16.10
N GLY A 145 -9.96 5.32 -14.93
CA GLY A 145 -9.89 3.94 -14.48
C GLY A 145 -11.26 3.28 -14.28
N ILE A 146 -12.27 4.02 -13.82
CA ILE A 146 -13.62 3.47 -13.66
C ILE A 146 -14.26 3.10 -15.01
N ILE A 147 -13.89 3.81 -16.09
CA ILE A 147 -14.34 3.53 -17.46
C ILE A 147 -13.55 2.37 -18.06
N GLY A 148 -12.22 2.42 -18.03
CA GLY A 148 -11.37 1.42 -18.70
C GLY A 148 -11.09 0.16 -17.89
N SER A 149 -11.42 0.14 -16.59
CA SER A 149 -11.10 -0.94 -15.66
C SER A 149 -12.18 -1.11 -14.57
N GLY A 150 -13.45 -0.97 -14.94
CA GLY A 150 -14.59 -1.03 -14.01
C GLY A 150 -14.68 -2.34 -13.20
N HIS A 151 -14.15 -3.46 -13.72
CA HIS A 151 -14.07 -4.73 -12.97
C HIS A 151 -13.26 -4.62 -11.67
N ARG A 152 -12.25 -3.73 -11.61
CA ARG A 152 -11.48 -3.47 -10.38
C ARG A 152 -12.33 -2.76 -9.33
N PHE A 153 -13.13 -1.78 -9.74
CA PHE A 153 -14.06 -1.07 -8.85
C PHE A 153 -15.16 -2.02 -8.35
N ALA A 154 -15.75 -2.82 -9.22
CA ALA A 154 -16.74 -3.84 -8.84
C ALA A 154 -16.15 -4.84 -7.83
N SER A 155 -14.95 -5.35 -8.08
CA SER A 155 -14.24 -6.25 -7.16
C SER A 155 -13.95 -5.59 -5.81
N ALA A 156 -13.52 -4.33 -5.79
CA ALA A 156 -13.26 -3.59 -4.56
C ALA A 156 -14.54 -3.38 -3.74
N ARG A 157 -15.66 -2.98 -4.38
CA ARG A 157 -16.98 -2.87 -3.73
C ARG A 157 -17.41 -4.19 -3.11
N LEU A 158 -17.32 -5.28 -3.88
CA LEU A 158 -17.67 -6.62 -3.40
C LEU A 158 -16.79 -7.06 -2.22
N ALA A 159 -15.48 -6.83 -2.26
CA ALA A 159 -14.58 -7.15 -1.15
C ALA A 159 -14.90 -6.33 0.11
N ALA A 160 -15.24 -5.05 -0.06
CA ALA A 160 -15.59 -4.14 1.02
C ALA A 160 -16.91 -4.47 1.73
N GLN A 161 -17.85 -5.14 1.05
CA GLN A 161 -19.06 -5.66 1.67
C GLN A 161 -18.83 -6.95 2.49
N ARG A 162 -17.61 -7.51 2.46
CA ARG A 162 -17.31 -8.87 2.94
C ARG A 162 -16.24 -8.94 4.02
N SER A 163 -15.37 -7.94 4.12
CA SER A 163 -14.28 -7.93 5.11
C SER A 163 -13.80 -6.53 5.44
N THR A 164 -13.26 -6.36 6.64
CA THR A 164 -12.58 -5.14 7.06
C THR A 164 -11.40 -4.81 6.14
N ALA A 165 -10.61 -5.81 5.75
CA ALA A 165 -9.51 -5.61 4.81
C ALA A 165 -9.97 -5.07 3.46
N GLY A 166 -11.05 -5.63 2.90
CA GLY A 166 -11.66 -5.15 1.67
C GLY A 166 -12.19 -3.73 1.81
N TRP A 167 -12.79 -3.39 2.95
CA TRP A 167 -13.34 -2.06 3.21
C TRP A 167 -12.25 -0.99 3.33
N VAL A 168 -11.16 -1.28 4.05
CA VAL A 168 -9.99 -0.39 4.14
C VAL A 168 -9.35 -0.21 2.75
N SER A 169 -9.22 -1.30 1.97
CA SER A 169 -8.68 -1.23 0.61
C SER A 169 -9.56 -0.38 -0.32
N GLU A 170 -10.88 -0.52 -0.24
CA GLU A 170 -11.84 0.23 -1.06
C GLU A 170 -11.85 1.73 -0.69
N ALA A 171 -11.67 2.07 0.58
CA ALA A 171 -11.50 3.45 1.04
C ALA A 171 -10.22 4.13 0.52
N MET A 172 -9.21 3.35 0.09
CA MET A 172 -7.91 3.84 -0.40
C MET A 172 -7.68 3.66 -1.90
N GLY A 173 -8.58 2.98 -2.61
CA GLY A 173 -8.38 2.68 -4.03
C GLY A 173 -9.64 2.33 -4.83
N GLY A 174 -10.81 2.34 -4.18
CA GLY A 174 -12.09 1.99 -4.78
C GLY A 174 -12.95 3.21 -5.12
N LEU A 175 -14.27 3.00 -5.10
CA LEU A 175 -15.23 4.04 -5.43
C LEU A 175 -15.31 5.11 -4.34
N SER A 176 -15.34 4.69 -3.06
CA SER A 176 -15.32 5.62 -1.93
C SER A 176 -14.07 6.51 -1.96
N TYR A 177 -12.94 5.97 -2.41
CA TYR A 177 -11.72 6.75 -2.62
C TYR A 177 -11.87 7.79 -3.74
N LEU A 178 -12.48 7.43 -4.87
CA LEU A 178 -12.76 8.40 -5.94
C LEU A 178 -13.67 9.54 -5.46
N GLU A 179 -14.71 9.22 -4.70
CA GLU A 179 -15.59 10.23 -4.08
C GLU A 179 -14.82 11.14 -3.11
N TYR A 180 -13.97 10.55 -2.27
CA TYR A 180 -13.09 11.29 -1.38
C TYR A 180 -12.14 12.22 -2.15
N VAL A 181 -11.46 11.74 -3.19
CA VAL A 181 -10.50 12.54 -3.98
C VAL A 181 -11.21 13.71 -4.69
N ARG A 182 -12.45 13.52 -5.15
CA ARG A 182 -13.27 14.61 -5.71
C ARG A 182 -13.58 15.69 -4.68
N ALA A 183 -13.91 15.31 -3.46
CA ALA A 183 -14.12 16.24 -2.35
C ALA A 183 -12.81 16.92 -1.92
N LEU A 184 -11.72 16.15 -1.85
CA LEU A 184 -10.38 16.63 -1.49
C LEU A 184 -9.89 17.68 -2.48
N ALA A 185 -10.13 17.51 -3.78
CA ALA A 185 -9.77 18.50 -4.80
C ALA A 185 -10.39 19.89 -4.52
N LYS A 186 -11.60 19.93 -3.93
CA LYS A 186 -12.23 21.18 -3.49
C LYS A 186 -11.64 21.66 -2.17
N ARG A 187 -11.46 20.74 -1.20
CA ARG A 187 -10.94 21.04 0.14
C ARG A 187 -9.53 21.63 0.11
N VAL A 188 -8.66 21.15 -0.78
CA VAL A 188 -7.29 21.69 -0.94
C VAL A 188 -7.32 23.18 -1.30
N GLU A 189 -8.28 23.61 -2.13
CA GLU A 189 -8.41 25.02 -2.49
C GLU A 189 -9.01 25.86 -1.36
N SER A 190 -10.06 25.37 -0.71
CA SER A 190 -10.83 26.12 0.30
C SER A 190 -10.23 26.11 1.70
N ASP A 191 -9.53 25.04 2.08
CA ASP A 191 -9.05 24.78 3.44
C ASP A 191 -7.79 23.89 3.42
N TRP A 192 -6.70 24.45 2.92
CA TRP A 192 -5.40 23.77 2.82
C TRP A 192 -4.83 23.39 4.20
N ASP A 193 -5.01 24.25 5.19
CA ASP A 193 -4.43 24.03 6.52
C ASP A 193 -5.01 22.78 7.19
N SER A 194 -6.31 22.49 7.00
CA SER A 194 -6.89 21.22 7.47
C SER A 194 -6.28 20.00 6.76
N VAL A 195 -6.04 20.08 5.46
CA VAL A 195 -5.44 18.98 4.68
C VAL A 195 -4.01 18.72 5.13
N LYS A 196 -3.22 19.78 5.30
CA LYS A 196 -1.86 19.70 5.84
C LYS A 196 -1.87 19.09 7.24
N ALA A 197 -2.78 19.52 8.12
CA ALA A 197 -2.91 18.95 9.45
C ALA A 197 -3.24 17.45 9.41
N ASP A 198 -4.11 16.99 8.51
CA ASP A 198 -4.39 15.57 8.32
C ASP A 198 -3.15 14.79 7.86
N LEU A 199 -2.37 15.31 6.89
CA LEU A 199 -1.11 14.70 6.44
C LEU A 199 -0.09 14.58 7.58
N GLU A 200 0.02 15.62 8.40
CA GLU A 200 0.92 15.64 9.55
C GLU A 200 0.49 14.70 10.68
N ARG A 201 -0.83 14.58 10.88
CA ARG A 201 -1.42 13.61 11.79
C ARG A 201 -1.13 12.18 11.33
N ILE A 202 -1.19 11.91 10.03
CA ILE A 202 -0.79 10.60 9.48
C ILE A 202 0.68 10.31 9.75
N ARG A 203 1.59 11.26 9.46
CA ARG A 203 3.03 11.13 9.73
C ARG A 203 3.30 10.74 11.19
N THR A 204 2.69 11.46 12.11
CA THR A 204 2.87 11.27 13.56
C THR A 204 2.37 9.91 14.04
N LEU A 205 1.24 9.44 13.53
CA LEU A 205 0.64 8.18 13.97
C LEU A 205 1.31 6.94 13.35
N LEU A 206 1.84 7.07 12.12
CA LEU A 206 2.35 5.93 11.35
C LEU A 206 3.86 5.71 11.45
N LEU A 207 4.65 6.79 11.37
CA LEU A 207 6.10 6.67 11.17
C LEU A 207 6.80 6.44 12.50
N GLN A 208 6.59 5.26 13.05
CA GLN A 208 7.08 4.81 14.35
C GLN A 208 7.92 3.54 14.17
N ARG A 209 9.00 3.37 14.93
CA ARG A 209 9.86 2.17 14.81
C ARG A 209 9.26 0.93 15.48
N ARG A 210 8.43 1.09 16.50
CA ARG A 210 7.90 -0.02 17.30
C ARG A 210 7.14 -1.03 16.41
N GLY A 211 7.53 -2.30 16.51
CA GLY A 211 6.93 -3.38 15.73
C GLY A 211 7.13 -3.30 14.22
N ALA A 212 8.00 -2.40 13.72
CA ALA A 212 8.32 -2.34 12.29
C ALA A 212 8.95 -3.65 11.80
N ILE A 213 8.53 -4.10 10.63
CA ILE A 213 9.07 -5.31 9.99
C ILE A 213 9.96 -4.87 8.84
N ILE A 214 11.23 -5.21 8.91
CA ILE A 214 12.19 -4.99 7.83
C ILE A 214 12.36 -6.30 7.07
N ASN A 215 12.30 -6.25 5.75
CA ASN A 215 12.58 -7.37 4.87
C ASN A 215 13.79 -7.03 4.01
N ALA A 216 14.81 -7.89 4.02
CA ALA A 216 16.02 -7.71 3.22
C ALA A 216 16.29 -8.95 2.36
N THR A 217 16.53 -8.74 1.08
CA THR A 217 16.91 -9.78 0.13
C THR A 217 18.20 -9.40 -0.57
N GLY A 218 19.20 -10.27 -0.51
CA GLY A 218 20.53 -10.06 -1.08
C GLY A 218 21.48 -11.19 -0.72
N ASP A 219 22.73 -11.09 -1.15
CA ASP A 219 23.78 -12.00 -0.66
C ASP A 219 24.14 -11.72 0.81
N ALA A 220 24.93 -12.61 1.43
CA ALA A 220 25.31 -12.49 2.84
C ALA A 220 25.94 -11.12 3.21
N ARG A 221 26.73 -10.53 2.30
CA ARG A 221 27.36 -9.22 2.52
C ARG A 221 26.31 -8.11 2.53
N ALA A 222 25.41 -8.12 1.54
CA ALA A 222 24.30 -7.18 1.45
C ALA A 222 23.36 -7.27 2.66
N LEU A 223 23.08 -8.48 3.15
CA LEU A 223 22.25 -8.69 4.35
C LEU A 223 22.91 -8.14 5.63
N GLY A 224 24.22 -8.36 5.80
CA GLY A 224 24.96 -7.80 6.93
C GLY A 224 24.91 -6.26 6.94
N ALA A 225 25.07 -5.64 5.77
CA ALA A 225 24.93 -4.20 5.61
C ALA A 225 23.49 -3.73 5.88
N ALA A 226 22.48 -4.44 5.35
CA ALA A 226 21.07 -4.13 5.55
C ALA A 226 20.66 -4.13 7.02
N GLN A 227 21.14 -5.10 7.81
CA GLN A 227 20.87 -5.16 9.25
C GLN A 227 21.39 -3.91 9.96
N ARG A 228 22.64 -3.52 9.69
CA ARG A 228 23.25 -2.32 10.26
C ARG A 228 22.47 -1.06 9.88
N TYR A 229 22.25 -0.86 8.58
CA TYR A 229 21.56 0.33 8.07
C TYR A 229 20.12 0.43 8.58
N ALA A 230 19.40 -0.69 8.64
CA ALA A 230 18.03 -0.72 9.13
C ALA A 230 17.94 -0.35 10.62
N ALA A 231 18.83 -0.90 11.45
CA ALA A 231 18.82 -0.62 12.89
C ALA A 231 19.37 0.78 13.23
N GLU A 232 20.57 1.09 12.76
CA GLU A 232 21.34 2.27 13.19
C GLU A 232 20.94 3.57 12.48
N GLU A 233 20.38 3.48 11.27
CA GLU A 233 20.07 4.68 10.47
C GLU A 233 18.58 4.87 10.23
N LEU A 234 17.88 3.83 9.75
CA LEU A 234 16.46 3.96 9.39
C LEU A 234 15.57 4.01 10.64
N LEU A 235 15.60 2.94 11.46
CA LEU A 235 14.71 2.82 12.62
C LEU A 235 15.12 3.74 13.77
N ALA A 236 16.41 4.01 13.94
CA ALA A 236 16.90 4.93 14.97
C ALA A 236 16.40 6.37 14.78
N ALA A 237 16.12 6.77 13.52
CA ALA A 237 15.60 8.09 13.19
C ALA A 237 14.09 8.26 13.43
N LEU A 238 13.37 7.17 13.69
CA LEU A 238 11.93 7.19 13.95
C LEU A 238 11.65 7.15 15.46
N PRO A 239 10.55 7.75 15.94
CA PRO A 239 10.20 7.69 17.35
C PRO A 239 9.79 6.26 17.76
N ALA A 240 9.88 6.01 19.07
CA ALA A 240 9.62 4.69 19.68
C ALA A 240 8.17 4.49 20.12
N ASP A 241 7.38 5.56 20.11
CA ASP A 241 6.00 5.54 20.57
C ASP A 241 5.11 4.79 19.59
N SER A 242 4.03 4.19 20.08
CA SER A 242 3.00 3.64 19.21
C SER A 242 1.65 4.05 19.75
N ALA A 243 0.84 4.69 18.92
CA ALA A 243 -0.58 4.78 19.22
C ALA A 243 -1.21 3.37 19.19
N PRO A 244 -2.17 3.09 20.07
CA PRO A 244 -2.92 1.83 20.00
C PRO A 244 -3.68 1.75 18.68
N ALA A 245 -3.98 0.53 18.23
CA ALA A 245 -4.82 0.32 17.06
C ALA A 245 -6.16 1.05 17.23
N ALA A 246 -6.61 1.75 16.19
CA ALA A 246 -7.87 2.49 16.17
C ALA A 246 -9.11 1.56 16.13
N GLY A 247 -8.91 0.24 16.01
CA GLY A 247 -9.97 -0.75 16.10
C GLY A 247 -10.94 -0.71 14.92
N TRP A 248 -10.42 -0.68 13.69
CA TRP A 248 -11.25 -0.66 12.48
C TRP A 248 -12.24 -1.81 12.46
N LYS A 249 -13.52 -1.46 12.44
CA LYS A 249 -14.63 -2.38 12.24
C LYS A 249 -15.53 -1.78 11.18
N GLY A 250 -15.37 -2.24 9.95
CA GLY A 250 -16.12 -1.72 8.83
C GLY A 250 -16.35 -2.77 7.76
N ALA A 251 -17.55 -2.77 7.23
CA ALA A 251 -17.89 -3.41 5.98
C ALA A 251 -19.00 -2.56 5.35
N LEU A 252 -19.00 -2.45 4.03
CA LEU A 252 -20.11 -1.83 3.34
C LEU A 252 -21.38 -2.69 3.47
N PRO A 253 -22.59 -2.11 3.38
CA PRO A 253 -23.82 -2.87 3.34
C PRO A 253 -23.80 -3.91 2.21
N ARG A 254 -24.28 -5.13 2.47
CA ARG A 254 -24.40 -6.19 1.46
C ARG A 254 -25.58 -5.90 0.54
N VAL A 255 -25.33 -5.16 -0.54
CA VAL A 255 -26.34 -4.75 -1.51
C VAL A 255 -25.85 -5.00 -2.94
N ASN A 256 -26.80 -5.22 -3.84
CA ASN A 256 -26.51 -5.22 -5.28
C ASN A 256 -26.42 -3.75 -5.73
N GLU A 257 -25.32 -3.40 -6.40
CA GLU A 257 -25.06 -2.03 -6.86
C GLU A 257 -24.85 -2.02 -8.37
N ALA A 258 -25.30 -0.97 -9.02
CA ALA A 258 -24.99 -0.66 -10.40
C ALA A 258 -24.31 0.72 -10.46
N LEU A 259 -23.05 0.75 -10.90
CA LEU A 259 -22.30 1.99 -11.07
C LEU A 259 -22.54 2.51 -12.49
N VAL A 260 -23.29 3.61 -12.61
CA VAL A 260 -23.64 4.19 -13.91
C VAL A 260 -22.49 5.06 -14.40
N VAL A 261 -21.88 4.66 -15.51
CA VAL A 261 -20.79 5.39 -16.18
C VAL A 261 -21.03 5.41 -17.70
N PRO A 262 -20.56 6.45 -18.42
CA PRO A 262 -20.71 6.53 -19.87
C PRO A 262 -19.70 5.59 -20.56
N THR A 263 -20.11 4.34 -20.80
CA THR A 263 -19.29 3.30 -21.43
C THR A 263 -20.14 2.47 -22.40
N GLN A 264 -19.49 1.87 -23.40
CA GLN A 264 -20.12 0.93 -24.34
C GLN A 264 -20.11 -0.52 -23.82
N VAL A 265 -19.32 -0.80 -22.77
CA VAL A 265 -19.15 -2.14 -22.20
C VAL A 265 -19.45 -2.13 -20.70
N ASN A 266 -20.00 -3.24 -20.20
CA ASN A 266 -20.31 -3.42 -18.78
C ASN A 266 -19.25 -4.26 -18.08
N TYR A 267 -19.01 -3.98 -16.80
CA TYR A 267 -18.20 -4.81 -15.93
C TYR A 267 -19.07 -5.40 -14.82
N VAL A 268 -19.28 -6.71 -14.86
CA VAL A 268 -20.18 -7.42 -13.95
C VAL A 268 -19.35 -8.28 -12.99
N GLY A 269 -19.63 -8.14 -11.69
CA GLY A 269 -18.97 -8.92 -10.64
C GLY A 269 -19.99 -9.54 -9.70
N LYS A 270 -19.68 -10.72 -9.18
CA LYS A 270 -20.42 -11.37 -8.10
C LYS A 270 -19.44 -12.08 -7.17
N ALA A 271 -19.63 -11.92 -5.86
CA ALA A 271 -18.75 -12.53 -4.86
C ALA A 271 -19.55 -13.16 -3.72
N ALA A 272 -19.01 -14.24 -3.17
CA ALA A 272 -19.52 -14.94 -2.00
C ALA A 272 -18.36 -15.28 -1.05
N ASN A 273 -18.61 -15.28 0.26
CA ASN A 273 -17.65 -15.78 1.22
C ASN A 273 -17.96 -17.24 1.52
N LEU A 274 -17.34 -18.17 0.77
CA LEU A 274 -17.61 -19.60 0.91
C LEU A 274 -17.27 -20.15 2.30
N TYR A 275 -16.34 -19.51 3.02
CA TYR A 275 -15.94 -19.94 4.35
C TYR A 275 -17.00 -19.58 5.38
N ALA A 276 -17.39 -18.31 5.45
CA ALA A 276 -18.34 -17.83 6.44
C ALA A 276 -19.80 -18.13 6.06
N ASP A 277 -20.17 -17.98 4.79
CA ASP A 277 -21.55 -18.12 4.32
C ASP A 277 -21.91 -19.59 4.01
N ALA A 278 -20.94 -20.45 3.69
CA ALA A 278 -21.18 -21.85 3.29
C ALA A 278 -20.41 -22.90 4.11
N GLY A 279 -19.62 -22.49 5.12
CA GLY A 279 -18.89 -23.42 5.99
C GLY A 279 -17.77 -24.20 5.29
N TYR A 280 -17.34 -23.77 4.09
CA TYR A 280 -16.29 -24.45 3.35
C TYR A 280 -14.95 -24.31 4.08
N THR A 281 -14.13 -25.37 4.06
CA THR A 281 -12.74 -25.32 4.55
C THR A 281 -11.81 -25.38 3.36
N LEU A 282 -10.89 -24.42 3.29
CA LEU A 282 -9.95 -24.31 2.18
C LEU A 282 -9.12 -25.60 2.02
N SER A 283 -9.26 -26.22 0.85
CA SER A 283 -8.38 -27.29 0.37
C SER A 283 -7.57 -26.79 -0.82
N GLY A 284 -6.37 -27.34 -1.03
CA GLY A 284 -5.54 -27.03 -2.20
C GLY A 284 -6.26 -27.29 -3.54
N ALA A 285 -7.27 -28.18 -3.55
CA ALA A 285 -8.12 -28.43 -4.71
C ALA A 285 -8.91 -27.18 -5.16
N ALA A 286 -9.23 -26.26 -4.26
CA ALA A 286 -9.94 -25.03 -4.59
C ALA A 286 -9.22 -24.20 -5.66
N TYR A 287 -7.88 -24.12 -5.58
CA TYR A 287 -7.07 -23.38 -6.57
C TYR A 287 -7.13 -24.01 -7.96
N VAL A 288 -7.22 -25.35 -8.04
CA VAL A 288 -7.35 -26.06 -9.32
C VAL A 288 -8.75 -25.86 -9.90
N ILE A 289 -9.79 -25.95 -9.06
CA ILE A 289 -11.18 -25.74 -9.47
C ILE A 289 -11.39 -24.31 -9.96
N GLU A 290 -10.88 -23.31 -9.24
CA GLU A 290 -10.95 -21.89 -9.63
C GLU A 290 -10.29 -21.67 -10.99
N LYS A 291 -9.06 -22.17 -11.18
CA LYS A 291 -8.35 -22.06 -12.46
C LYS A 291 -9.13 -22.73 -13.59
N TYR A 292 -9.63 -23.94 -13.36
CA TYR A 292 -10.42 -24.68 -14.35
C TYR A 292 -11.69 -23.92 -14.74
N LEU A 293 -12.47 -23.41 -13.77
CA LEU A 293 -13.68 -22.61 -14.03
C LEU A 293 -13.36 -21.35 -14.85
N GLY A 294 -12.24 -20.68 -14.53
CA GLY A 294 -11.79 -19.49 -15.25
C GLY A 294 -11.40 -19.76 -16.70
N THR A 295 -10.68 -20.86 -16.97
CA THR A 295 -10.16 -21.18 -18.31
C THR A 295 -11.09 -22.06 -19.15
N SER A 296 -12.22 -22.50 -18.61
CA SER A 296 -13.22 -23.29 -19.34
C SER A 296 -14.57 -22.57 -19.33
N TRP A 297 -15.40 -22.84 -18.33
CA TRP A 297 -16.78 -22.36 -18.28
C TRP A 297 -16.92 -20.85 -18.43
N LEU A 298 -16.15 -20.06 -17.67
CA LEU A 298 -16.23 -18.59 -17.74
C LEU A 298 -15.67 -18.07 -19.06
N TRP A 299 -14.62 -18.68 -19.62
CA TRP A 299 -14.11 -18.30 -20.92
C TRP A 299 -15.14 -18.55 -22.02
N ASP A 300 -15.70 -19.76 -22.08
CA ASP A 300 -16.67 -20.16 -23.08
C ASP A 300 -17.96 -19.34 -22.98
N LYS A 301 -18.47 -19.14 -21.76
CA LYS A 301 -19.72 -18.42 -21.54
C LYS A 301 -19.56 -16.90 -21.61
N ALA A 302 -18.55 -16.32 -20.99
CA ALA A 302 -18.43 -14.87 -20.86
C ALA A 302 -17.64 -14.22 -22.00
N ALA A 303 -16.58 -14.87 -22.50
CA ALA A 303 -15.73 -14.27 -23.53
C ALA A 303 -16.18 -14.65 -24.96
N PHE A 304 -16.56 -15.92 -25.19
CA PHE A 304 -16.90 -16.38 -26.53
C PHE A 304 -18.38 -16.15 -26.91
N LEU A 305 -19.31 -16.47 -26.00
CA LEU A 305 -20.75 -16.38 -26.31
C LEU A 305 -21.35 -14.97 -26.19
N PHE A 306 -20.75 -14.05 -25.42
CA PHE A 306 -21.22 -12.66 -25.28
C PHE A 306 -20.31 -11.61 -25.94
N GLY A 307 -19.15 -12.01 -26.46
CA GLY A 307 -18.22 -11.11 -27.16
C GLY A 307 -18.27 -11.18 -28.68
N GLY A 308 -19.22 -11.96 -29.24
CA GLY A 308 -19.31 -12.30 -30.66
C GLY A 308 -20.54 -11.77 -31.40
N GLU A 309 -21.29 -10.82 -30.82
CA GLU A 309 -22.41 -10.14 -31.49
C GLU A 309 -22.17 -8.63 -31.58
#